data_AF-A0A959UHZ3-F1
#
_entry.id   AF-A0A959UHZ3-F1
#
_cell.length_a   1.000
_cell.length_b   1.000
_cell.length_c   1.000
_cell.angle_alpha   90.00
_cell.angle_beta   90.00
_cell.angle_gamma   90.00
#
_symmetry.space_group_name_H-M   'P 1'
#
loop_
_entity.id
_entity.type
_entity.pdbx_description
1 polymer ?
#
loop_
_entity_poly.entity_id
_entity_poly.type
_entity_poly.pdbx_seq_one_letter_code
_entity_poly.pdbx_strand_id
1 'polypeptide(L)'
;MKIFTLSILFSMLISVSLLAQYDDPSLNNQNTSKGPDYYIGENLYVQGSIGLGLDMTNGYAFGFSTIALRENNLRIYFEDTSDPLSAFPANDWQITCNGSSSGDDNYFGIDDITNVTSPFRIQSGVRNNALFVKRGTGLTGNGFLGLGTSNPIRTIHSVYGDTPGIRFEQNGSMGYPSQIWDVYGNETNFNIVDANNGEAYCFRIQPGTPSNTLTLRSGGKVGIGTWSPEHTLEVVGDVQVNDYFYFGDESTDGNWRVSVVNGKLTFEKREGGTWVTKMEMD
;
A
#
# COMPACT_ATOMS: atom_id res chain seq x y z
N MET A 1 -13.87 -21.73 -92.67
CA MET A 1 -13.32 -23.07 -92.34
C MET A 1 -12.71 -22.94 -90.94
N LYS A 2 -13.51 -23.18 -89.88
CA LYS A 2 -13.43 -24.37 -88.99
C LYS A 2 -12.08 -24.37 -88.23
N ILE A 3 -12.01 -24.18 -86.91
CA ILE A 3 -12.73 -24.87 -85.81
C ILE A 3 -12.72 -24.05 -84.50
N PHE A 4 -13.85 -24.14 -83.78
CA PHE A 4 -14.10 -23.76 -82.39
C PHE A 4 -13.25 -24.57 -81.39
N THR A 5 -12.76 -23.92 -80.32
CA THR A 5 -13.01 -24.44 -78.96
C THR A 5 -12.98 -23.32 -77.92
N LEU A 6 -14.20 -22.97 -77.50
CA LEU A 6 -14.53 -22.30 -76.26
C LEU A 6 -14.47 -23.36 -75.15
N SER A 7 -13.62 -23.16 -74.14
CA SER A 7 -13.77 -23.83 -72.83
C SER A 7 -13.66 -22.78 -71.74
N ILE A 8 -14.82 -22.32 -71.31
CA ILE A 8 -15.04 -21.42 -70.20
C ILE A 8 -15.25 -22.26 -68.93
N LEU A 9 -14.61 -21.83 -67.83
CA LEU A 9 -14.92 -22.01 -66.41
C LEU A 9 -14.50 -23.29 -65.63
N PHE A 10 -13.91 -22.99 -64.46
CA PHE A 10 -14.05 -23.64 -63.13
C PHE A 10 -13.08 -24.76 -62.72
N SER A 11 -11.93 -24.38 -62.11
CA SER A 11 -11.69 -24.64 -60.68
C SER A 11 -10.41 -23.94 -60.16
N MET A 12 -10.64 -22.97 -59.28
CA MET A 12 -9.90 -22.62 -58.05
C MET A 12 -8.35 -22.55 -58.08
N LEU A 13 -7.74 -21.37 -57.90
CA LEU A 13 -7.46 -20.78 -56.57
C LEU A 13 -6.93 -21.81 -55.55
N ILE A 14 -5.63 -22.12 -55.59
CA ILE A 14 -4.87 -22.52 -54.40
C ILE A 14 -3.52 -21.79 -54.44
N SER A 15 -3.50 -20.70 -53.68
CA SER A 15 -2.40 -20.12 -52.91
C SER A 15 -0.96 -20.37 -53.35
N VAL A 16 -0.29 -19.28 -53.75
CA VAL A 16 1.14 -19.09 -53.50
C VAL A 16 1.35 -19.01 -51.98
N SER A 17 1.77 -20.12 -51.39
CA SER A 17 2.35 -20.18 -50.04
C SER A 17 3.60 -21.04 -50.15
N LEU A 18 4.70 -20.48 -50.65
CA LEU A 18 5.98 -21.17 -50.60
C LEU A 18 6.52 -21.04 -49.17
N LEU A 19 6.35 -22.12 -48.41
CA LEU A 19 6.96 -22.36 -47.10
C LEU A 19 8.48 -22.14 -47.19
N ALA A 20 8.99 -21.23 -46.37
CA ALA A 20 10.33 -21.36 -45.80
C ALA A 20 10.13 -21.68 -44.31
N GLN A 21 9.65 -22.90 -44.05
CA GLN A 21 9.60 -23.51 -42.73
C GLN A 21 10.84 -24.39 -42.64
N TYR A 22 11.80 -24.02 -41.78
CA TYR A 22 12.91 -24.89 -41.43
C TYR A 22 12.49 -25.64 -40.17
N ASP A 23 12.07 -26.89 -40.34
CA ASP A 23 12.05 -27.83 -39.22
C ASP A 23 13.51 -28.03 -38.80
N ASP A 24 13.84 -27.80 -37.54
CA ASP A 24 15.19 -28.07 -37.04
C ASP A 24 15.48 -29.59 -37.09
N PRO A 25 16.39 -30.06 -37.96
CA PRO A 25 16.65 -31.48 -38.12
C PRO A 25 17.39 -32.09 -36.92
N SER A 26 17.83 -31.29 -35.94
CA SER A 26 18.48 -31.79 -34.72
C SER A 26 17.51 -32.41 -33.70
N LEU A 27 16.20 -32.27 -33.89
CA LEU A 27 15.16 -32.85 -33.01
C LEU A 27 14.62 -34.21 -33.47
N ASN A 28 15.24 -34.85 -34.47
CA ASN A 28 14.69 -36.06 -35.08
C ASN A 28 14.97 -37.38 -34.32
N ASN A 29 15.20 -37.32 -33.02
CA ASN A 29 15.19 -38.48 -32.13
C ASN A 29 14.95 -38.03 -30.70
N GLN A 30 13.71 -38.23 -30.21
CA GLN A 30 13.29 -38.57 -28.83
C GLN A 30 11.90 -37.93 -28.52
N ASN A 31 10.90 -38.79 -28.30
CA ASN A 31 9.52 -38.55 -27.83
C ASN A 31 8.49 -37.90 -28.80
N THR A 32 7.67 -38.76 -29.40
CA THR A 32 6.50 -38.48 -30.26
C THR A 32 5.26 -37.92 -29.53
N SER A 33 5.41 -37.26 -28.38
CA SER A 33 4.27 -36.67 -27.64
C SER A 33 4.23 -35.14 -27.64
N LYS A 34 5.26 -34.47 -28.19
CA LYS A 34 5.33 -33.02 -28.29
C LYS A 34 5.18 -32.63 -29.76
N GLY A 35 4.26 -31.71 -30.06
CA GLY A 35 4.09 -31.17 -31.41
C GLY A 35 5.36 -30.45 -31.90
N PRO A 36 5.45 -30.11 -33.19
CA PRO A 36 6.59 -29.38 -33.71
C PRO A 36 6.71 -28.01 -33.02
N ASP A 37 7.91 -27.67 -32.57
CA ASP A 37 8.25 -26.35 -32.05
C ASP A 37 8.60 -25.43 -33.23
N TYR A 38 8.11 -24.19 -33.23
CA TYR A 38 8.47 -23.18 -34.23
C TYR A 38 9.48 -22.19 -33.63
N TYR A 39 10.71 -22.18 -34.16
CA TYR A 39 11.75 -21.24 -33.77
C TYR A 39 11.92 -20.14 -34.82
N ILE A 40 11.73 -18.88 -34.40
CA ILE A 40 12.03 -17.71 -35.22
C ILE A 40 13.32 -17.12 -34.68
N GLY A 41 14.45 -17.42 -35.32
CA GLY A 41 15.78 -17.00 -34.87
C GLY A 41 16.12 -15.53 -35.06
N GLU A 42 15.14 -14.72 -35.47
CA GLU A 42 15.26 -13.30 -35.78
C GLU A 42 14.07 -12.52 -35.22
N ASN A 43 13.99 -11.21 -35.52
CA ASN A 43 12.89 -10.38 -35.09
C ASN A 43 11.55 -10.79 -35.74
N LEU A 44 10.50 -10.93 -34.93
CA LEU A 44 9.12 -11.11 -35.41
C LEU A 44 8.37 -9.77 -35.36
N TYR A 45 7.98 -9.26 -36.53
CA TYR A 45 7.06 -8.13 -36.64
C TYR A 45 5.67 -8.62 -37.04
N VAL A 46 4.70 -8.47 -36.14
CA VAL A 46 3.30 -8.81 -36.41
C VAL A 46 2.48 -7.54 -36.60
N GLN A 47 1.89 -7.37 -37.78
CA GLN A 47 0.88 -6.35 -38.02
C GLN A 47 -0.50 -6.93 -37.69
N GLY A 48 -1.17 -6.40 -36.66
CA GLY A 48 -2.46 -6.90 -36.16
C GLY A 48 -2.36 -7.36 -34.71
N SER A 49 -2.94 -8.53 -34.40
CA SER A 49 -2.97 -9.09 -33.04
C SER A 49 -2.31 -10.46 -32.96
N ILE A 50 -1.76 -10.79 -31.78
CA ILE A 50 -1.20 -12.11 -31.46
C ILE A 50 -2.12 -12.82 -30.47
N GLY A 51 -2.46 -14.09 -30.76
CA GLY A 51 -3.18 -14.97 -29.84
C GLY A 51 -2.24 -16.03 -29.27
N LEU A 52 -2.13 -16.12 -27.95
CA LEU A 52 -1.30 -17.09 -27.23
C LEU A 52 -2.13 -17.88 -26.21
N GLY A 53 -1.67 -19.09 -25.89
CA GLY A 53 -2.28 -19.97 -24.89
C GLY A 53 -3.09 -21.12 -25.48
N LEU A 54 -3.27 -22.17 -24.68
CA LEU A 54 -3.87 -23.45 -25.09
C LEU A 54 -5.34 -23.34 -25.48
N ASP A 55 -6.04 -22.32 -24.97
CA ASP A 55 -7.46 -22.10 -25.23
C ASP A 55 -7.70 -21.12 -26.39
N MET A 56 -6.64 -20.78 -27.15
CA MET A 56 -6.76 -19.97 -28.35
C MET A 56 -7.36 -20.77 -29.51
N THR A 57 -8.30 -20.17 -30.23
CA THR A 57 -9.04 -20.84 -31.33
C THR A 57 -8.96 -20.03 -32.62
N ASN A 58 -9.03 -20.72 -33.76
CA ASN A 58 -9.15 -20.05 -35.06
C ASN A 58 -10.43 -19.19 -35.11
N GLY A 59 -10.35 -18.01 -35.71
CA GLY A 59 -11.45 -17.05 -35.78
C GLY A 59 -11.70 -16.26 -34.48
N TYR A 60 -10.77 -16.27 -33.53
CA TYR A 60 -10.88 -15.45 -32.31
C TYR A 60 -11.03 -13.96 -32.65
N ALA A 61 -12.04 -13.31 -32.06
CA ALA A 61 -12.30 -11.89 -32.26
C ALA A 61 -11.50 -11.04 -31.26
N PHE A 62 -10.42 -10.43 -31.73
CA PHE A 62 -9.47 -9.69 -30.88
C PHE A 62 -10.01 -8.36 -30.32
N GLY A 63 -10.98 -7.72 -30.98
CA GLY A 63 -11.46 -6.39 -30.57
C GLY A 63 -10.31 -5.36 -30.53
N PHE A 64 -10.14 -4.70 -29.38
CA PHE A 64 -9.05 -3.74 -29.16
C PHE A 64 -7.76 -4.37 -28.61
N SER A 65 -7.72 -5.70 -28.43
CA SER A 65 -6.56 -6.39 -27.87
C SER A 65 -5.49 -6.64 -28.94
N THR A 66 -4.31 -6.08 -28.74
CA THR A 66 -3.12 -6.39 -29.56
C THR A 66 -2.53 -7.76 -29.22
N ILE A 67 -2.60 -8.17 -27.95
CA ILE A 67 -2.21 -9.52 -27.50
C ILE A 67 -3.38 -10.07 -26.70
N ALA A 68 -3.83 -11.27 -27.06
CA ALA A 68 -4.83 -12.02 -26.30
C ALA A 68 -4.17 -13.30 -25.77
N LEU A 69 -4.13 -13.43 -24.44
CA LEU A 69 -3.64 -14.63 -23.76
C LEU A 69 -4.86 -15.42 -23.25
N ARG A 70 -4.98 -16.71 -23.61
CA ARG A 70 -6.13 -17.54 -23.25
C ARG A 70 -5.70 -18.93 -22.80
N GLU A 71 -5.87 -19.19 -21.52
CA GLU A 71 -5.69 -20.48 -20.85
C GLU A 71 -6.28 -20.39 -19.44
N ASN A 72 -6.34 -21.52 -18.73
CA ASN A 72 -6.78 -21.56 -17.33
C ASN A 72 -5.74 -21.00 -16.34
N ASN A 73 -4.44 -21.04 -16.68
CA ASN A 73 -3.33 -20.69 -15.79
C ASN A 73 -2.38 -19.69 -16.43
N LEU A 74 -2.86 -18.47 -16.66
CA LEU A 74 -2.12 -17.44 -17.40
C LEU A 74 -0.88 -16.97 -16.65
N ARG A 75 0.30 -17.14 -17.26
CA ARG A 75 1.60 -16.67 -16.77
C ARG A 75 2.40 -15.99 -17.89
N ILE A 76 3.11 -14.92 -17.54
CA ILE A 76 4.22 -14.41 -18.35
C ILE A 76 5.47 -14.58 -17.51
N TYR A 77 6.30 -15.53 -17.89
CA TYR A 77 7.53 -15.89 -17.17
C TYR A 77 8.73 -15.11 -17.73
N PHE A 78 9.53 -14.57 -16.82
CA PHE A 78 10.77 -13.86 -17.10
C PHE A 78 11.89 -14.65 -16.43
N GLU A 79 12.53 -15.51 -17.21
CA GLU A 79 13.72 -16.26 -16.79
C GLU A 79 14.96 -15.40 -17.02
N ASP A 80 15.70 -15.11 -15.96
CA ASP A 80 17.01 -14.50 -16.05
C ASP A 80 18.08 -15.60 -16.11
N THR A 81 18.65 -15.79 -17.30
CA THR A 81 19.64 -16.85 -17.56
C THR A 81 21.07 -16.43 -17.20
N SER A 82 21.25 -15.27 -16.58
CA SER A 82 22.57 -14.78 -16.16
C SER A 82 23.21 -15.73 -15.14
N ASP A 83 24.52 -15.98 -15.27
CA ASP A 83 25.26 -16.84 -14.34
C ASP A 83 25.31 -16.17 -12.95
N PRO A 84 24.75 -16.77 -11.89
CA PRO A 84 24.73 -16.18 -10.56
C PRO A 84 26.14 -16.00 -9.96
N LEU A 85 27.16 -16.67 -10.51
CA LEU A 85 28.56 -16.53 -10.10
C LEU A 85 29.26 -15.32 -10.75
N SER A 86 28.65 -14.71 -11.76
CA SER A 86 29.26 -13.62 -12.55
C SER A 86 28.91 -12.20 -12.08
N ALA A 87 28.31 -12.07 -10.89
CA ALA A 87 27.90 -10.81 -10.25
C ALA A 87 26.84 -9.98 -11.01
N PHE A 88 26.18 -10.55 -12.01
CA PHE A 88 24.97 -9.96 -12.60
C PHE A 88 23.74 -10.27 -11.73
N PRO A 89 22.71 -9.40 -11.74
CA PRO A 89 21.38 -9.78 -11.28
C PRO A 89 20.91 -11.04 -12.03
N ALA A 90 20.19 -11.93 -11.33
CA ALA A 90 19.75 -13.22 -11.85
C ALA A 90 18.40 -13.64 -11.25
N ASN A 91 17.49 -12.68 -11.02
CA ASN A 91 16.22 -12.96 -10.35
C ASN A 91 15.13 -13.22 -11.38
N ASP A 92 14.42 -14.33 -11.22
CA ASP A 92 13.31 -14.72 -12.08
C ASP A 92 12.01 -14.08 -11.59
N TRP A 93 11.21 -13.61 -12.55
CA TRP A 93 9.96 -12.92 -12.28
C TRP A 93 8.81 -13.54 -13.07
N GLN A 94 7.60 -13.35 -12.59
CA GLN A 94 6.40 -13.77 -13.30
C GLN A 94 5.28 -12.76 -13.13
N ILE A 95 4.58 -12.45 -14.22
CA ILE A 95 3.24 -11.86 -14.13
C ILE A 95 2.24 -13.01 -14.03
N THR A 96 1.42 -12.97 -12.99
CA THR A 96 0.41 -13.99 -12.69
C THR A 96 -0.99 -13.40 -12.75
N CYS A 97 -1.86 -14.05 -13.52
CA CYS A 97 -3.28 -13.77 -13.54
C CYS A 97 -4.04 -14.98 -12.99
N ASN A 98 -4.65 -14.78 -11.80
CA ASN A 98 -5.36 -15.78 -10.99
C ASN A 98 -4.47 -16.92 -10.45
N GLY A 99 -4.88 -17.47 -9.31
CA GLY A 99 -4.33 -18.73 -8.82
C GLY A 99 -4.71 -19.93 -9.70
N SER A 100 -4.09 -21.07 -9.43
CA SER A 100 -4.12 -22.24 -10.33
C SER A 100 -4.90 -23.43 -9.78
N SER A 101 -5.29 -23.36 -8.51
CA SER A 101 -6.06 -24.40 -7.83
C SER A 101 -7.50 -23.97 -7.64
N SER A 102 -8.39 -24.96 -7.51
CA SER A 102 -9.78 -24.71 -7.14
C SER A 102 -9.85 -23.98 -5.80
N GLY A 103 -10.45 -22.79 -5.79
CA GLY A 103 -10.60 -21.96 -4.59
C GLY A 103 -9.47 -20.97 -4.35
N ASP A 104 -8.46 -20.92 -5.22
CA ASP A 104 -7.43 -19.87 -5.14
C ASP A 104 -8.02 -18.47 -5.43
N ASP A 105 -7.25 -17.45 -5.04
CA ASP A 105 -7.58 -16.06 -5.31
C ASP A 105 -7.68 -15.76 -6.82
N ASN A 106 -8.65 -14.91 -7.17
CA ASN A 106 -8.65 -14.20 -8.45
C ASN A 106 -7.87 -12.89 -8.28
N TYR A 107 -6.78 -12.70 -9.03
CA TYR A 107 -5.90 -11.54 -8.87
C TYR A 107 -5.00 -11.28 -10.09
N PHE A 108 -4.44 -10.08 -10.14
CA PHE A 108 -3.26 -9.74 -10.95
C PHE A 108 -2.05 -9.59 -10.02
N GLY A 109 -0.91 -10.21 -10.34
CA GLY A 109 0.27 -10.20 -9.47
C GLY A 109 1.59 -10.12 -10.23
N ILE A 110 2.61 -9.64 -9.52
CA ILE A 110 4.02 -9.75 -9.89
C ILE A 110 4.68 -10.61 -8.82
N ASP A 111 5.19 -11.75 -9.24
CA ASP A 111 5.78 -12.76 -8.38
C ASP A 111 7.30 -12.85 -8.62
N ASP A 112 8.04 -12.87 -7.53
CA ASP A 112 9.45 -13.22 -7.48
C ASP A 112 9.55 -14.75 -7.38
N ILE A 113 9.93 -15.39 -8.48
CA ILE A 113 9.95 -16.85 -8.60
C ILE A 113 11.17 -17.43 -7.86
N THR A 114 12.31 -16.73 -7.92
CA THR A 114 13.53 -17.15 -7.24
C THR A 114 13.34 -17.19 -5.72
N ASN A 115 12.73 -16.15 -5.14
CA ASN A 115 12.54 -16.04 -3.69
C ASN A 115 11.17 -16.55 -3.22
N VAL A 116 10.30 -16.99 -4.14
CA VAL A 116 8.94 -17.50 -3.85
C VAL A 116 8.11 -16.46 -3.08
N THR A 117 8.11 -15.22 -3.56
CA THR A 117 7.32 -14.13 -2.96
C THR A 117 6.43 -13.44 -3.99
N SER A 118 5.35 -12.81 -3.53
CA SER A 118 4.44 -12.01 -4.37
C SER A 118 4.48 -10.54 -3.90
N PRO A 119 5.49 -9.75 -4.29
CA PRO A 119 5.64 -8.37 -3.81
C PRO A 119 4.50 -7.43 -4.25
N PHE A 120 3.78 -7.75 -5.33
CA PHE A 120 2.63 -6.97 -5.77
C PHE A 120 1.45 -7.86 -6.11
N ARG A 121 0.28 -7.54 -5.55
CA ARG A 121 -0.99 -8.24 -5.82
C ARG A 121 -2.17 -7.28 -5.79
N ILE A 122 -3.03 -7.37 -6.80
CA ILE A 122 -4.34 -6.73 -6.86
C ILE A 122 -5.40 -7.83 -6.96
N GLN A 123 -6.18 -8.04 -5.92
CA GLN A 123 -7.30 -8.98 -5.95
C GLN A 123 -8.41 -8.51 -6.90
N SER A 124 -9.14 -9.45 -7.47
CA SER A 124 -10.32 -9.15 -8.28
C SER A 124 -11.39 -8.43 -7.44
N GLY A 125 -12.18 -7.57 -8.08
CA GLY A 125 -13.25 -6.84 -7.38
C GLY A 125 -12.79 -5.66 -6.52
N VAL A 126 -11.49 -5.32 -6.50
CA VAL A 126 -11.05 -4.06 -5.90
C VAL A 126 -11.77 -2.87 -6.54
N ARG A 127 -12.18 -1.91 -5.72
CA ARG A 127 -12.88 -0.71 -6.17
C ARG A 127 -12.01 0.18 -7.07
N ASN A 128 -12.65 0.99 -7.90
CA ASN A 128 -11.97 2.04 -8.66
C ASN A 128 -11.11 2.93 -7.73
N ASN A 129 -9.88 3.23 -8.17
CA ASN A 129 -8.94 4.07 -7.45
C ASN A 129 -8.58 3.57 -6.05
N ALA A 130 -8.70 2.27 -5.76
CA ALA A 130 -8.25 1.69 -4.49
C ALA A 130 -6.78 2.06 -4.19
N LEU A 131 -5.94 1.96 -5.21
CA LEU A 131 -4.57 2.48 -5.27
C LEU A 131 -4.45 3.34 -6.54
N PHE A 132 -4.17 4.63 -6.41
CA PHE A 132 -4.03 5.54 -7.53
C PHE A 132 -2.71 6.31 -7.45
N VAL A 133 -1.83 6.11 -8.42
CA VAL A 133 -0.57 6.86 -8.51
C VAL A 133 -0.77 8.02 -9.48
N LYS A 134 -0.96 9.23 -8.95
CA LYS A 134 -1.12 10.44 -9.75
C LYS A 134 0.25 11.00 -10.11
N ARG A 135 0.47 11.24 -11.41
CA ARG A 135 1.61 12.02 -11.90
C ARG A 135 1.59 13.44 -11.32
N GLY A 136 2.74 13.92 -10.86
CA GLY A 136 2.93 15.34 -10.52
C GLY A 136 2.95 16.23 -11.76
N THR A 137 2.62 17.52 -11.60
CA THR A 137 2.70 18.49 -12.71
C THR A 137 4.15 19.01 -12.85
N GLY A 138 4.69 19.00 -14.06
CA GLY A 138 6.09 19.39 -14.33
C GLY A 138 7.13 18.29 -14.07
N LEU A 139 8.40 18.57 -14.38
CA LEU A 139 9.55 17.66 -14.17
C LEU A 139 9.94 17.50 -12.69
N THR A 140 9.49 18.43 -11.85
CA THR A 140 9.71 18.44 -10.38
C THR A 140 8.41 18.16 -9.61
N GLY A 141 7.33 17.82 -10.29
CA GLY A 141 6.03 17.61 -9.66
C GLY A 141 6.06 16.37 -8.79
N ASN A 142 5.85 16.55 -7.49
CA ASN A 142 5.66 15.42 -6.57
C ASN A 142 4.53 14.52 -7.10
N GLY A 143 4.82 13.23 -7.27
CA GLY A 143 3.78 12.22 -7.48
C GLY A 143 2.94 12.07 -6.21
N PHE A 144 1.64 11.79 -6.36
CA PHE A 144 0.74 11.62 -5.22
C PHE A 144 0.14 10.22 -5.22
N LEU A 145 0.00 9.66 -4.02
CA LEU A 145 -0.67 8.41 -3.74
C LEU A 145 -2.10 8.67 -3.28
N GLY A 146 -3.08 8.27 -4.08
CA GLY A 146 -4.49 8.22 -3.70
C GLY A 146 -4.87 6.84 -3.19
N LEU A 147 -5.50 6.77 -2.03
CA LEU A 147 -6.11 5.56 -1.49
C LEU A 147 -7.63 5.78 -1.49
N GLY A 148 -8.32 5.20 -2.47
CA GLY A 148 -9.75 5.44 -2.69
C GLY A 148 -10.10 6.72 -3.45
N THR A 149 -9.13 7.40 -4.08
CA THR A 149 -9.36 8.65 -4.83
C THR A 149 -8.42 8.79 -6.03
N SER A 150 -8.95 9.26 -7.17
CA SER A 150 -8.14 9.65 -8.34
C SER A 150 -7.68 11.12 -8.29
N ASN A 151 -8.13 11.88 -7.29
CA ASN A 151 -7.73 13.27 -7.07
C ASN A 151 -7.07 13.45 -5.70
N PRO A 152 -5.90 12.82 -5.46
CA PRO A 152 -5.09 13.15 -4.30
C PRO A 152 -4.65 14.63 -4.36
N ILE A 153 -4.76 15.33 -3.22
CA ILE A 153 -4.34 16.75 -3.04
C ILE A 153 -3.17 16.90 -2.05
N ARG A 154 -2.68 15.78 -1.55
CA ARG A 154 -1.50 15.62 -0.70
C ARG A 154 -0.74 14.40 -1.18
N THR A 155 0.54 14.31 -0.80
CA THR A 155 1.43 13.20 -1.20
C THR A 155 0.84 11.83 -0.92
N ILE A 156 0.12 11.70 0.20
CA ILE A 156 -0.76 10.57 0.49
C ILE A 156 -2.14 11.15 0.81
N HIS A 157 -3.18 10.68 0.12
CA HIS A 157 -4.56 11.10 0.36
C HIS A 157 -5.46 9.87 0.46
N SER A 158 -5.93 9.58 1.68
CA SER A 158 -6.90 8.52 1.94
C SER A 158 -8.32 9.07 1.93
N VAL A 159 -9.21 8.42 1.16
CA VAL A 159 -10.63 8.73 1.08
C VAL A 159 -11.43 7.45 1.33
N TYR A 160 -12.18 7.45 2.42
CA TYR A 160 -13.09 6.39 2.81
C TYR A 160 -14.37 7.00 3.38
N GLY A 161 -15.46 6.23 3.37
CA GLY A 161 -16.80 6.75 3.72
C GLY A 161 -16.94 7.15 5.19
N ASP A 162 -16.12 6.57 6.07
CA ASP A 162 -16.12 6.84 7.49
C ASP A 162 -14.72 6.53 8.05
N THR A 163 -14.18 7.42 8.87
CA THR A 163 -12.93 7.18 9.63
C THR A 163 -11.73 6.73 8.78
N PRO A 164 -11.33 7.47 7.72
CA PRO A 164 -10.07 7.19 7.03
C PRO A 164 -8.87 7.33 7.99
N GLY A 165 -7.92 6.41 7.85
CA GLY A 165 -6.75 6.36 8.71
C GLY A 165 -5.62 5.50 8.18
N ILE A 166 -4.60 5.33 9.01
CA ILE A 166 -3.44 4.48 8.80
C ILE A 166 -3.21 3.68 10.08
N ARG A 167 -2.88 2.40 9.92
CA ARG A 167 -2.49 1.50 11.00
C ARG A 167 -0.99 1.23 10.96
N PHE A 168 -0.37 1.22 12.12
CA PHE A 168 0.97 0.71 12.36
C PHE A 168 0.86 -0.53 13.25
N GLU A 169 1.32 -1.68 12.77
CA GLU A 169 1.20 -2.95 13.49
C GLU A 169 2.57 -3.62 13.60
N GLN A 170 3.00 -3.84 14.84
CA GLN A 170 4.07 -4.75 15.18
C GLN A 170 3.45 -6.10 15.54
N ASN A 171 3.64 -7.11 14.70
CA ASN A 171 3.00 -8.42 14.81
C ASN A 171 3.80 -9.45 15.63
N GLY A 172 4.94 -9.03 16.20
CA GLY A 172 5.81 -9.87 17.03
C GLY A 172 6.63 -10.94 16.32
N SER A 173 6.57 -11.04 14.98
CA SER A 173 7.37 -12.03 14.23
C SER A 173 8.89 -11.87 14.42
N MET A 174 9.35 -10.71 14.89
CA MET A 174 10.75 -10.39 15.18
C MET A 174 11.10 -10.48 16.68
N GLY A 175 10.27 -11.12 17.51
CA GLY A 175 10.54 -11.36 18.94
C GLY A 175 10.24 -10.19 19.88
N TYR A 176 9.73 -9.07 19.36
CA TYR A 176 9.23 -7.96 20.17
C TYR A 176 7.73 -8.15 20.50
N PRO A 177 7.23 -7.68 21.65
CA PRO A 177 5.79 -7.74 21.97
C PRO A 177 4.93 -7.07 20.90
N SER A 178 3.74 -7.61 20.62
CA SER A 178 2.86 -7.02 19.62
C SER A 178 2.32 -5.65 20.07
N GLN A 179 2.21 -4.71 19.14
CA GLN A 179 1.68 -3.37 19.38
C GLN A 179 0.95 -2.86 18.14
N ILE A 180 -0.21 -2.22 18.33
CA ILE A 180 -0.98 -1.62 17.24
C ILE A 180 -1.26 -0.15 17.57
N TRP A 181 -0.93 0.73 16.62
CA TRP A 181 -1.25 2.15 16.68
C TRP A 181 -2.09 2.55 15.47
N ASP A 182 -3.21 3.20 15.71
CA ASP A 182 -4.03 3.77 14.65
C ASP A 182 -3.97 5.30 14.69
N VAL A 183 -3.83 5.91 13.51
CA VAL A 183 -3.92 7.36 13.29
C VAL A 183 -5.01 7.62 12.27
N TYR A 184 -6.12 8.22 12.71
CA TYR A 184 -7.30 8.41 11.87
C TYR A 184 -8.06 9.68 12.25
N GLY A 185 -8.97 10.09 11.37
CA GLY A 185 -9.88 11.18 11.66
C GLY A 185 -11.25 10.98 11.03
N ASN A 186 -12.28 11.51 11.67
CA ASN A 186 -13.66 11.54 11.19
C ASN A 186 -14.36 12.83 11.63
N GLU A 187 -15.68 12.90 11.46
CA GLU A 187 -16.52 14.05 11.84
C GLU A 187 -16.59 14.30 13.35
N THR A 188 -16.11 13.36 14.17
CA THR A 188 -16.08 13.51 15.63
C THR A 188 -14.73 13.98 16.12
N ASN A 189 -13.62 13.41 15.62
CA ASN A 189 -12.28 13.63 16.15
C ASN A 189 -11.18 13.26 15.14
N PHE A 190 -10.00 13.85 15.30
CA PHE A 190 -8.72 13.28 14.91
C PHE A 190 -8.09 12.57 16.11
N ASN A 191 -7.61 11.33 15.94
CA ASN A 191 -7.12 10.50 17.03
C ASN A 191 -5.75 9.86 16.75
N ILE A 192 -4.97 9.69 17.82
CA ILE A 192 -3.89 8.70 17.91
C ILE A 192 -4.29 7.70 18.99
N VAL A 193 -4.40 6.42 18.61
CA VAL A 193 -5.00 5.37 19.45
C VAL A 193 -4.04 4.20 19.63
N ASP A 194 -3.86 3.77 20.88
CA ASP A 194 -3.28 2.48 21.24
C ASP A 194 -4.36 1.40 21.06
N ALA A 195 -4.37 0.78 19.88
CA ALA A 195 -5.53 0.02 19.38
C ALA A 195 -5.64 -1.37 19.99
N ASN A 196 -4.55 -1.97 20.48
CA ASN A 196 -4.56 -3.29 21.10
C ASN A 196 -4.51 -3.27 22.63
N ASN A 197 -4.61 -2.09 23.26
CA ASN A 197 -4.62 -1.89 24.70
C ASN A 197 -5.91 -1.18 25.18
N GLY A 198 -7.07 -1.73 24.78
CA GLY A 198 -8.37 -1.17 25.16
C GLY A 198 -8.76 0.12 24.46
N GLU A 199 -8.21 0.38 23.26
CA GLU A 199 -8.46 1.58 22.45
C GLU A 199 -8.17 2.88 23.22
N ALA A 200 -7.02 2.95 23.89
CA ALA A 200 -6.65 4.15 24.63
C ALA A 200 -6.40 5.32 23.66
N TYR A 201 -7.21 6.38 23.77
CA TYR A 201 -7.08 7.59 22.97
C TYR A 201 -5.99 8.49 23.53
N CYS A 202 -4.74 8.21 23.17
CA CYS A 202 -3.57 8.93 23.66
C CYS A 202 -3.54 10.40 23.20
N PHE A 203 -4.15 10.72 22.07
CA PHE A 203 -4.31 12.08 21.59
C PHE A 203 -5.61 12.25 20.83
N ARG A 204 -6.33 13.35 21.07
CA ARG A 204 -7.63 13.64 20.46
C ARG A 204 -7.80 15.12 20.19
N ILE A 205 -8.19 15.47 18.98
CA ILE A 205 -8.57 16.84 18.59
C ILE A 205 -9.98 16.80 18.00
N GLN A 206 -10.90 17.60 18.54
CA GLN A 206 -12.24 17.77 17.97
C GLN A 206 -12.23 18.72 16.76
N PRO A 207 -13.08 18.49 15.74
CA PRO A 207 -13.32 19.47 14.69
C PRO A 207 -13.70 20.84 15.27
N GLY A 208 -13.09 21.90 14.74
CA GLY A 208 -13.33 23.27 15.23
C GLY A 208 -12.51 23.68 16.46
N THR A 209 -11.60 22.83 16.96
CA THR A 209 -10.64 23.23 18.00
C THR A 209 -9.86 24.49 17.57
N PRO A 210 -9.84 25.57 18.37
CA PRO A 210 -9.13 26.80 18.02
C PRO A 210 -7.63 26.61 17.75
N SER A 211 -7.03 27.56 17.03
CA SER A 211 -5.58 27.57 16.87
C SER A 211 -4.88 27.74 18.22
N ASN A 212 -3.72 27.10 18.38
CA ASN A 212 -2.86 27.19 19.57
C ASN A 212 -3.49 26.67 20.88
N THR A 213 -4.57 25.87 20.82
CA THR A 213 -5.12 25.20 22.02
C THR A 213 -4.06 24.39 22.76
N LEU A 214 -3.23 23.65 22.04
CA LEU A 214 -1.99 23.05 22.53
C LEU A 214 -0.88 23.32 21.53
N THR A 215 0.22 23.88 22.01
CA THR A 215 1.41 24.19 21.21
C THR A 215 2.64 23.54 21.81
N LEU A 216 3.45 22.88 20.97
CA LEU A 216 4.79 22.40 21.32
C LEU A 216 5.83 23.18 20.50
N ARG A 217 6.76 23.87 21.18
CA ARG A 217 7.78 24.72 20.53
C ARG A 217 9.14 24.01 20.55
N SER A 218 9.96 24.29 19.53
CA SER A 218 11.32 23.75 19.41
C SER A 218 12.25 24.09 20.58
N GLY A 219 11.94 25.14 21.35
CA GLY A 219 12.64 25.48 22.59
C GLY A 219 12.24 24.64 23.80
N GLY A 220 11.48 23.56 23.63
CA GLY A 220 10.99 22.71 24.73
C GLY A 220 9.86 23.33 25.55
N LYS A 221 9.15 24.33 24.99
CA LYS A 221 8.05 25.02 25.67
C LYS A 221 6.69 24.49 25.22
N VAL A 222 5.75 24.48 26.16
CA VAL A 222 4.34 24.13 25.95
C VAL A 222 3.47 25.37 26.15
N GLY A 223 2.61 25.66 25.18
CA GLY A 223 1.62 26.74 25.28
C GLY A 223 0.20 26.18 25.23
N ILE A 224 -0.68 26.68 26.09
CA ILE A 224 -2.13 26.45 26.05
C ILE A 224 -2.80 27.79 25.77
N GLY A 225 -3.42 27.93 24.60
CA GLY A 225 -4.01 29.19 24.13
C GLY A 225 -2.99 30.18 23.55
N THR A 226 -1.70 29.82 23.43
CA THR A 226 -0.63 30.69 22.90
C THR A 226 0.35 29.91 22.03
N TRP A 227 0.81 30.54 20.94
CA TRP A 227 1.92 30.05 20.11
C TRP A 227 3.29 30.52 20.63
N SER A 228 3.31 31.58 21.43
CA SER A 228 4.53 32.27 21.84
C SER A 228 4.70 32.24 23.36
N PRO A 229 4.82 31.04 23.98
CA PRO A 229 5.01 30.95 25.42
C PRO A 229 6.35 31.59 25.85
N GLU A 230 6.28 32.46 26.85
CA GLU A 230 7.41 33.11 27.52
C GLU A 230 8.05 32.18 28.55
N HIS A 231 7.28 31.27 29.14
CA HIS A 231 7.75 30.25 30.10
C HIS A 231 7.73 28.83 29.53
N THR A 232 8.32 27.86 30.24
CA THR A 232 8.34 26.44 29.81
C THR A 232 6.93 25.87 29.64
N LEU A 233 6.01 26.25 30.52
CA LEU A 233 4.58 26.04 30.38
C LEU A 233 3.90 27.40 30.54
N GLU A 234 3.07 27.78 29.57
CA GLU A 234 2.23 28.97 29.66
C GLU A 234 0.79 28.63 29.31
N VAL A 235 -0.14 29.04 30.16
CA VAL A 235 -1.59 28.90 29.95
C VAL A 235 -2.20 30.29 29.86
N VAL A 236 -2.77 30.62 28.71
CA VAL A 236 -3.58 31.83 28.53
C VAL A 236 -5.03 31.47 28.83
N GLY A 237 -5.42 31.59 30.09
CA GLY A 237 -6.75 31.24 30.59
C GLY A 237 -6.70 30.71 32.02
N ASP A 238 -7.81 30.12 32.46
CA ASP A 238 -7.95 29.56 33.80
C ASP A 238 -7.31 28.16 33.90
N VAL A 239 -6.74 27.86 35.07
CA VAL A 239 -6.20 26.53 35.40
C VAL A 239 -7.00 25.96 36.56
N GLN A 240 -7.63 24.80 36.35
CA GLN A 240 -8.26 24.01 37.40
C GLN A 240 -7.40 22.79 37.73
N VAL A 241 -7.13 22.58 39.02
CA VAL A 241 -6.40 21.41 39.54
C VAL A 241 -7.37 20.64 40.44
N ASN A 242 -7.63 19.37 40.12
CA ASN A 242 -8.58 18.54 40.88
C ASN A 242 -7.94 17.88 42.12
N ASP A 243 -6.66 17.56 42.04
CA ASP A 243 -5.91 16.94 43.13
C ASP A 243 -4.96 17.97 43.78
N TYR A 244 -3.67 17.88 43.48
CA TYR A 244 -2.64 18.71 44.12
C TYR A 244 -1.76 19.41 43.08
N PHE A 245 -1.38 20.65 43.38
CA PHE A 245 -0.29 21.33 42.70
C PHE A 245 1.00 21.16 43.53
N TYR A 246 1.94 20.38 43.03
CA TYR A 246 3.19 20.06 43.71
C TYR A 246 4.29 21.09 43.41
N PHE A 247 5.05 21.44 44.44
CA PHE A 247 6.29 22.20 44.36
C PHE A 247 7.46 21.29 44.76
N GLY A 248 7.93 20.49 43.79
CA GLY A 248 8.97 19.48 43.95
C GLY A 248 8.48 18.05 43.72
N ASP A 249 9.36 17.08 43.94
CA ASP A 249 9.08 15.65 43.84
C ASP A 249 8.16 15.19 44.98
N GLU A 250 7.04 14.55 44.65
CA GLU A 250 6.06 14.11 45.64
C GLU A 250 6.60 13.05 46.62
N SER A 251 7.70 12.38 46.31
CA SER A 251 8.32 11.34 47.13
C SER A 251 9.39 11.86 48.10
N THR A 252 9.83 13.11 47.94
CA THR A 252 10.96 13.68 48.69
C THR A 252 10.48 14.60 49.83
N ASP A 253 10.93 14.32 51.05
CA ASP A 253 10.66 15.17 52.22
C ASP A 253 11.18 16.59 52.02
N GLY A 254 10.45 17.58 52.52
CA GLY A 254 10.77 18.99 52.37
C GLY A 254 9.97 19.72 51.28
N ASN A 255 9.41 18.98 50.31
CA ASN A 255 8.59 19.53 49.23
C ASN A 255 7.18 19.89 49.69
N TRP A 256 6.52 20.75 48.90
CA TRP A 256 5.21 21.31 49.23
C TRP A 256 4.17 20.90 48.20
N ARG A 257 2.90 20.89 48.61
CA ARG A 257 1.77 20.82 47.70
C ARG A 257 0.63 21.70 48.18
N VAL A 258 -0.20 22.12 47.24
CA VAL A 258 -1.39 22.94 47.48
C VAL A 258 -2.61 22.24 46.87
N SER A 259 -3.73 22.26 47.58
CA SER A 259 -5.00 21.68 47.13
C SER A 259 -6.18 22.33 47.86
N VAL A 260 -7.40 21.93 47.48
CA VAL A 260 -8.63 22.27 48.21
C VAL A 260 -9.14 21.03 48.92
N VAL A 261 -9.20 21.05 50.25
CA VAL A 261 -9.71 19.96 51.08
C VAL A 261 -10.89 20.46 51.90
N ASN A 262 -12.06 19.82 51.76
CA ASN A 262 -13.30 20.21 52.45
C ASN A 262 -13.66 21.70 52.27
N GLY A 263 -13.38 22.27 51.09
CA GLY A 263 -13.66 23.66 50.77
C GLY A 263 -12.62 24.68 51.25
N LYS A 264 -11.53 24.23 51.90
CA LYS A 264 -10.43 25.08 52.36
C LYS A 264 -9.21 24.94 51.48
N LEU A 265 -8.50 26.03 51.23
CA LEU A 265 -7.19 25.99 50.57
C LEU A 265 -6.14 25.51 51.58
N THR A 266 -5.51 24.38 51.29
CA THR A 266 -4.55 23.74 52.20
C THR A 266 -3.14 23.76 51.63
N PHE A 267 -2.16 24.08 52.47
CA PHE A 267 -0.74 23.99 52.17
C PHE A 267 -0.13 22.89 53.03
N GLU A 268 0.39 21.85 52.39
CA GLU A 268 0.99 20.70 53.06
C GLU A 268 2.46 20.59 52.71
N LYS A 269 3.27 20.15 53.66
CA LYS A 269 4.68 19.83 53.48
C LYS A 269 4.90 18.35 53.71
N ARG A 270 5.73 17.71 52.89
CA ARG A 270 6.09 16.30 53.07
C ARG A 270 7.13 16.16 54.17
N GLU A 271 6.82 15.37 55.21
CA GLU A 271 7.66 15.13 56.37
C GLU A 271 7.53 13.66 56.81
N GLY A 272 8.66 12.97 56.95
CA GLY A 272 8.68 11.55 57.34
C GLY A 272 7.92 10.66 56.36
N GLY A 273 7.91 11.00 55.07
CA GLY A 273 7.18 10.28 54.02
C GLY A 273 5.66 10.53 53.99
N THR A 274 5.14 11.47 54.79
CA THR A 274 3.71 11.80 54.87
C THR A 274 3.47 13.29 54.62
N TRP A 275 2.28 13.65 54.14
CA TRP A 275 1.90 15.06 53.96
C TRP A 275 1.29 15.62 55.24
N VAL A 276 1.87 16.71 55.74
CA VAL A 276 1.46 17.36 56.98
C VAL A 276 0.95 18.76 56.66
N THR A 277 -0.31 19.04 56.98
CA THR A 277 -0.91 20.38 56.84
C THR A 277 -0.15 21.41 57.67
N LYS A 278 0.30 22.47 57.00
CA LYS A 278 0.99 23.61 57.63
C LYS A 278 0.13 24.87 57.66
N MET A 279 -0.82 24.99 56.74
CA MET A 279 -1.75 26.11 56.68
C MET A 279 -3.06 25.68 56.02
N GLU A 280 -4.17 26.23 56.52
CA GLU A 280 -5.49 26.16 55.89
C GLU A 280 -6.07 27.57 55.81
N MET A 281 -6.79 27.86 54.72
CA MET A 281 -7.48 29.13 54.52
C MET A 281 -8.93 28.85 54.11
N ASP A 282 -9.85 29.60 54.73
CA ASP A 282 -11.29 29.56 54.44
C ASP A 282 -11.65 30.39 53.20
#